data_AF-A0ABD0TM68-F1
#
_entry.id   AF-A0ABD0TM68-F1
#
_cell.length_a   1.000
_cell.length_b   1.000
_cell.length_c   1.000
_cell.angle_alpha   90.00
_cell.angle_beta   90.00
_cell.angle_gamma   90.00
#
_symmetry.space_group_name_H-M   'P 1'
#
loop_
_entity.id
_entity.type
_entity.pdbx_description
1 polymer ?
#
loop_
_entity_poly.entity_id
_entity_poly.type
_entity_poly.pdbx_seq_one_letter_code
_entity_poly.pdbx_strand_id
1 'polypeptide(L)' 'MAGDSADASQLKGLAKYFNSQTNAGRANTAKATYAFFGAVILYYTLKPKSKK' A
#
# COMPACT_ATOMS: atom_id res chain seq x y z
N MET A 1 24.35 4.23 -2.72
CA MET A 1 23.74 3.61 -1.53
C MET A 1 23.41 2.17 -1.86
N ALA A 2 24.38 1.27 -1.70
CA ALA A 2 24.19 -0.16 -1.93
C ALA A 2 23.38 -0.70 -0.75
N GLY A 3 22.14 -1.07 -1.03
CA GLY A 3 21.18 -1.54 -0.05
C GLY A 3 21.66 -2.79 0.64
N ASP A 4 21.70 -2.72 1.97
CA ASP A 4 21.49 -3.88 2.81
C ASP A 4 20.19 -4.54 2.31
N SER A 5 20.35 -5.60 1.53
CA SER A 5 19.22 -6.33 0.95
C SER A 5 18.58 -7.06 2.12
N ALA A 6 17.67 -6.40 2.82
CA ALA A 6 17.04 -6.95 4.01
C ALA A 6 16.54 -8.36 3.68
N ASP A 7 17.10 -9.35 4.36
CA ASP A 7 16.87 -10.75 4.05
C ASP A 7 15.38 -11.02 4.24
N ALA A 8 14.69 -11.31 3.13
CA ALA A 8 13.24 -11.45 3.11
C ALA A 8 12.76 -12.56 4.06
N SER A 9 13.64 -13.47 4.46
CA SER A 9 13.41 -14.56 5.40
C SER A 9 13.19 -14.07 6.84
N GLN A 10 13.73 -12.89 7.20
CA GLN A 10 13.59 -12.28 8.52
C GLN A 10 12.25 -11.54 8.68
N LEU A 11 11.62 -11.14 7.57
CA LEU A 11 10.35 -10.43 7.58
C LEU A 11 9.19 -11.40 7.81
N LYS A 12 8.38 -11.14 8.84
CA LYS A 12 7.23 -11.97 9.23
C LYS A 12 5.93 -11.16 9.23
N GLY A 13 4.81 -11.86 9.14
CA GLY A 13 3.48 -11.27 9.14
C GLY A 13 3.29 -10.24 8.02
N LEU A 14 2.68 -9.10 8.36
CA LEU A 14 2.41 -8.02 7.39
C LEU A 14 3.69 -7.40 6.82
N ALA A 15 4.78 -7.36 7.59
CA ALA A 15 6.05 -6.79 7.15
C ALA A 15 6.67 -7.59 5.98
N LYS A 16 6.31 -8.87 5.81
CA LYS A 16 6.74 -9.65 4.65
C LYS A 16 6.17 -9.11 3.33
N TYR A 17 4.97 -8.55 3.38
CA TYR A 17 4.25 -8.07 2.21
C TYR A 17 4.29 -6.55 2.06
N PHE A 18 4.38 -5.81 3.16
CA PHE A 18 4.39 -4.35 3.19
C PHE A 18 5.60 -3.88 3.98
N ASN A 19 6.67 -3.52 3.26
CA ASN A 19 7.90 -2.99 3.83
C ASN A 19 8.60 -2.07 2.80
N SER A 20 9.54 -1.28 3.27
CA SER A 20 10.34 -0.37 2.44
C SER A 20 11.64 -0.97 1.91
N GLN A 21 11.99 -2.18 2.33
CA GLN A 21 13.33 -2.76 2.13
C GLN A 21 13.41 -3.63 0.86
N THR A 22 12.38 -4.41 0.57
CA THR A 22 12.34 -5.31 -0.61
C THR A 22 11.53 -4.70 -1.74
N ASN A 23 11.86 -5.06 -2.98
CA ASN A 23 11.11 -4.61 -4.16
C ASN A 23 9.64 -5.06 -4.10
N ALA A 24 9.37 -6.28 -3.61
CA ALA A 24 8.02 -6.78 -3.43
C ALA A 24 7.23 -5.97 -2.38
N GLY A 25 7.86 -5.66 -1.23
CA GLY A 25 7.27 -4.84 -0.18
C GLY A 25 6.90 -3.44 -0.66
N ARG A 26 7.82 -2.80 -1.40
CA ARG A 26 7.62 -1.47 -1.99
C ARG A 26 6.51 -1.48 -3.04
N ALA A 27 6.48 -2.49 -3.91
CA ALA A 27 5.45 -2.62 -4.93
C ALA A 27 4.05 -2.81 -4.32
N ASN A 28 3.93 -3.66 -3.30
CA ASN A 28 2.65 -3.87 -2.61
C ASN A 28 2.18 -2.63 -1.87
N THR A 29 3.10 -1.92 -1.20
CA THR A 29 2.78 -0.66 -0.52
C THR A 29 2.26 0.36 -1.53
N ALA A 30 2.94 0.53 -2.67
CA ALA A 30 2.48 1.44 -3.72
C ALA A 30 1.10 1.06 -4.27
N LYS A 31 0.86 -0.24 -4.55
CA LYS A 31 -0.45 -0.74 -4.99
C LYS A 31 -1.53 -0.46 -3.96
N ALA A 32 -1.26 -0.72 -2.67
CA ALA A 32 -2.20 -0.46 -1.59
C ALA A 32 -2.54 1.03 -1.48
N THR A 33 -1.55 1.92 -1.62
CA THR A 33 -1.77 3.36 -1.63
C THR A 33 -2.69 3.78 -2.79
N TYR A 34 -2.43 3.32 -4.01
CA TYR A 34 -3.29 3.63 -5.16
C TYR A 34 -4.70 3.07 -4.99
N ALA A 35 -4.83 1.84 -4.50
CA ALA A 35 -6.12 1.23 -4.23
C ALA A 35 -6.91 2.00 -3.17
N PHE A 36 -6.25 2.42 -2.07
CA PHE A 36 -6.87 3.20 -1.01
C PHE A 36 -7.40 4.54 -1.53
N PHE A 37 -6.57 5.32 -2.21
CA PHE A 37 -7.01 6.60 -2.76
C PHE A 37 -8.08 6.43 -3.84
N GLY A 38 -7.95 5.41 -4.71
CA GLY A 38 -8.98 5.07 -5.68
C GLY A 38 -10.32 4.76 -5.01
N ALA A 39 -10.32 3.97 -3.95
CA ALA A 39 -11.53 3.65 -3.18
C ALA A 39 -12.11 4.88 -2.47
N VAL A 40 -11.27 5.75 -1.88
CA VAL A 40 -11.70 6.99 -1.23
C VAL A 40 -12.35 7.94 -2.24
N ILE A 41 -11.71 8.15 -3.39
CA ILE A 41 -12.25 9.00 -4.46
C ILE A 41 -13.58 8.42 -4.96
N LEU A 42 -13.62 7.11 -5.24
CA LEU A 42 -14.83 6.43 -5.67
C LEU A 42 -15.96 6.58 -4.65
N TYR A 43 -15.67 6.38 -3.37
CA TYR A 43 -16.63 6.57 -2.29
C TYR A 43 -17.20 7.99 -2.30
N TYR A 44 -16.38 9.03 -2.33
CA TYR A 44 -16.88 10.41 -2.36
C TYR A 44 -17.58 10.80 -3.66
N THR A 45 -17.24 10.15 -4.76
CA THR A 45 -17.89 10.35 -6.06
C THR A 45 -19.29 9.73 -6.06
N LEU A 46 -19.43 8.51 -5.52
CA LEU A 46 -20.70 7.78 -5.47
C LEU A 46 -21.57 8.16 -4.27
N LYS A 47 -20.98 8.74 -3.21
CA LYS A 47 -21.72 9.14 -2.02
C LYS A 47 -22.80 10.15 -2.41
N PRO A 48 -24.10 9.82 -2.25
CA PRO A 48 -25.17 10.71 -2.62
C PRO A 48 -25.06 11.99 -1.79
N LYS A 49 -25.02 13.14 -2.47
CA LYS A 49 -25.09 14.42 -1.79
C LYS A 49 -26.51 14.56 -1.23
N SER A 50 -26.61 14.63 0.09
CA SER A 50 -27.87 14.96 0.76
C SER A 50 -28.37 16.28 0.19
N LYS A 51 -29.55 16.25 -0.43
CA LYS A 51 -30.29 17.47 -0.75
C LYS A 51 -30.89 17.97 0.57
N LYS A 52 -30.21 18.93 1.20
CA LYS A 52 -30.89 19.90 2.04
C LYS A 52 -31.40 21.02 1.15
#